data_AF-A0A849M715-F1
#
_entry.id   AF-A0A849M715-F1
#
_cell.length_a   1.000
_cell.length_b   1.000
_cell.length_c   1.000
_cell.angle_alpha   90.00
_cell.angle_beta   90.00
_cell.angle_gamma   90.00
#
_symmetry.space_group_name_H-M   'P 1'
#
loop_
_entity.id
_entity.type
_entity.pdbx_description
1 polymer ?
#
loop_
_entity_poly.entity_id
_entity_poly.type
_entity_poly.pdbx_seq_one_letter_code
_entity_poly.pdbx_strand_id
1 'polypeptide(L)'
;MKLVISLLSVLSLLFFVACGGEKKAEEAAKPANPNGLTDFEMENGIGPVKEKIVLGEIDPVKVAAGEKTYNSLCAPCHKLDKRLVGPAQRYTVDRRTPEYILNMIMNPDEMTKKHPTGKELLAEYLAPMTNMNLTLDQAKEVLEYLRSIAKEGHEKNIVADPVFKNAKK
;
A
#
# COMPACT_ATOMS: atom_id res chain seq x y z
N MET A 1 48.96 38.02 -49.03
CA MET A 1 49.65 36.74 -49.29
C MET A 1 48.63 35.65 -49.00
N LYS A 2 48.07 35.02 -50.04
CA LYS A 2 48.48 33.70 -50.57
C LYS A 2 48.40 32.61 -49.49
N LEU A 3 47.80 31.45 -49.69
CA LEU A 3 46.95 30.90 -50.73
C LEU A 3 46.53 29.52 -50.17
N VAL A 4 45.27 29.18 -50.36
CA VAL A 4 44.65 27.86 -50.42
C VAL A 4 45.60 26.66 -50.61
N ILE A 5 45.45 25.60 -49.80
CA ILE A 5 45.55 24.21 -50.27
C ILE A 5 44.37 23.42 -49.70
N SER A 6 43.61 22.86 -50.64
CA SER A 6 42.43 22.01 -50.51
C SER A 6 42.79 20.57 -50.91
N LEU A 7 41.82 19.65 -50.76
CA LEU A 7 41.69 18.26 -51.23
C LEU A 7 42.21 17.16 -50.27
N LEU A 8 41.30 16.45 -49.56
CA LEU A 8 40.54 15.23 -49.97
C LEU A 8 41.49 14.02 -50.14
N SER A 9 41.27 12.83 -49.59
CA SER A 9 40.02 12.15 -49.21
C SER A 9 40.35 10.74 -48.65
N VAL A 10 39.31 10.07 -48.09
CA VAL A 10 39.14 8.61 -47.84
C VAL A 10 39.67 8.15 -46.46
N LEU A 11 39.01 7.35 -45.61
CA LEU A 11 37.65 6.78 -45.41
C LEU A 11 37.82 5.76 -44.25
N SER A 12 36.79 5.55 -43.43
CA SER A 12 36.63 4.43 -42.45
C SER A 12 37.51 4.52 -41.18
N LEU A 13 37.03 4.27 -39.96
CA LEU A 13 35.87 3.47 -39.53
C LEU A 13 35.36 3.99 -38.17
N LEU A 14 34.05 3.91 -38.00
CA LEU A 14 33.28 4.06 -36.77
C LEU A 14 33.86 3.25 -35.60
N PHE A 15 33.80 3.79 -34.38
CA PHE A 15 33.18 3.12 -33.23
C PHE A 15 32.80 4.17 -32.17
N PHE A 16 31.52 4.55 -32.17
CA PHE A 16 30.86 5.21 -31.05
C PHE A 16 30.76 4.19 -29.90
N VAL A 17 31.56 4.36 -28.84
CA VAL A 17 31.27 3.72 -27.56
C VAL A 17 30.36 4.68 -26.79
N ALA A 18 29.06 4.51 -27.04
CA ALA A 18 27.98 5.00 -26.21
C ALA A 18 27.15 3.80 -25.78
N CYS A 19 27.31 3.36 -24.53
CA CYS A 19 26.46 2.46 -23.73
C CYS A 19 27.28 2.08 -22.47
N GLY A 20 26.76 1.95 -21.26
CA GLY A 20 25.40 2.08 -20.78
C GLY A 20 25.51 2.09 -19.25
N GLY A 21 25.05 3.17 -18.64
CA GLY A 21 24.76 3.19 -17.21
C GLY A 21 23.31 2.79 -17.05
N GLU A 22 23.08 1.56 -16.60
CA GLU A 22 21.76 1.01 -16.30
C GLU A 22 21.03 1.89 -15.28
N LYS A 23 20.22 2.83 -15.79
CA LYS A 23 18.97 3.19 -15.12
C LYS A 23 18.05 1.99 -15.35
N LYS A 24 17.94 1.15 -14.34
CA LYS A 24 16.81 0.22 -14.18
C LYS A 24 15.55 1.09 -14.15
N ALA A 25 14.99 1.33 -15.32
CA ALA A 25 13.67 1.88 -15.47
C ALA A 25 12.75 0.83 -14.88
N GLU A 26 12.27 1.12 -13.67
CA GLU A 26 11.13 0.45 -13.08
C GLU A 26 10.01 0.55 -14.10
N GLU A 27 9.67 -0.59 -14.68
CA GLU A 27 8.65 -0.74 -15.70
C GLU A 27 7.33 -0.35 -15.04
N ALA A 28 6.96 0.92 -15.19
CA ALA A 28 5.66 1.43 -14.74
C ALA A 28 4.59 0.67 -15.51
N ALA A 29 4.02 -0.33 -14.85
CA ALA A 29 2.95 -1.15 -15.38
C ALA A 29 1.82 -0.24 -15.87
N LYS A 30 1.45 -0.41 -17.14
CA LYS A 30 0.44 0.38 -17.83
C LYS A 30 -0.88 0.26 -17.06
N PRO A 31 -1.62 1.36 -16.82
CA PRO A 31 -2.90 1.32 -16.11
C PRO A 31 -3.86 0.37 -16.81
N ALA A 32 -4.38 -0.61 -16.08
CA ALA A 32 -5.14 -1.73 -16.62
C ALA A 32 -6.67 -1.49 -16.58
N ASN A 33 -7.13 -0.50 -15.80
CA ASN A 33 -8.57 -0.28 -15.55
C ASN A 33 -8.97 1.21 -15.61
N PRO A 34 -10.28 1.53 -15.58
CA PRO A 34 -10.79 2.91 -15.66
C PRO A 34 -10.28 3.86 -14.57
N ASN A 35 -9.75 3.33 -13.46
CA ASN A 35 -9.20 4.12 -12.37
C ASN A 35 -7.70 4.42 -12.53
N GLY A 36 -7.08 3.97 -13.61
CA GLY A 36 -5.66 4.21 -13.85
C GLY A 36 -4.74 3.35 -12.98
N LEU A 37 -5.23 2.23 -12.44
CA LEU A 37 -4.47 1.35 -11.55
C LEU A 37 -4.08 0.06 -12.27
N THR A 38 -3.01 -0.58 -11.79
CA THR A 38 -2.67 -1.96 -12.17
C THR A 38 -3.62 -2.96 -11.51
N ASP A 39 -3.66 -4.20 -12.00
CA ASP A 39 -4.44 -5.26 -11.37
C ASP A 39 -3.95 -5.54 -9.94
N PHE A 40 -2.63 -5.47 -9.71
CA PHE A 40 -2.05 -5.59 -8.38
C PHE A 40 -2.57 -4.49 -7.46
N GLU A 41 -2.54 -3.22 -7.89
CA GLU A 41 -2.97 -2.09 -7.06
C GLU A 41 -4.47 -2.08 -6.79
N MET A 42 -5.29 -2.63 -7.70
CA MET A 42 -6.74 -2.78 -7.47
C MET A 42 -7.05 -3.77 -6.35
N GLU A 43 -6.26 -4.83 -6.21
CA GLU A 43 -6.46 -5.85 -5.18
C GLU A 43 -5.74 -5.48 -3.87
N ASN A 44 -4.52 -4.94 -4.00
CA ASN A 44 -3.54 -4.83 -2.92
C ASN A 44 -3.25 -3.38 -2.51
N GLY A 45 -3.96 -2.42 -3.08
CA GLY A 45 -3.77 -1.01 -2.78
C GLY A 45 -2.54 -0.39 -3.44
N ILE A 46 -2.46 0.93 -3.30
CA ILE A 46 -1.43 1.80 -3.85
C ILE A 46 -0.47 2.16 -2.72
N GLY A 47 0.78 1.74 -2.81
CA GLY A 47 1.79 2.07 -1.81
C GLY A 47 3.11 1.35 -2.01
N PRO A 48 3.97 1.34 -0.99
CA PRO A 48 5.31 0.78 -1.06
C PRO A 48 5.36 -0.75 -1.11
N VAL A 49 4.26 -1.44 -0.77
CA VAL A 49 4.18 -2.90 -0.93
C VAL A 49 3.71 -3.22 -2.34
N LYS A 50 4.62 -3.74 -3.16
CA LYS A 50 4.41 -4.04 -4.60
C LYS A 50 4.42 -5.54 -4.94
N GLU A 51 4.59 -6.39 -3.94
CA GLU A 51 4.67 -7.85 -4.10
C GLU A 51 3.83 -8.55 -3.03
N LYS A 52 3.43 -9.79 -3.32
CA LYS A 52 2.66 -10.62 -2.38
C LYS A 52 3.51 -11.00 -1.18
N ILE A 53 2.91 -10.94 0.00
CA ILE A 53 3.50 -11.27 1.29
C ILE A 53 2.97 -12.63 1.73
N VAL A 54 3.90 -13.51 2.06
CA VAL A 54 3.57 -14.79 2.70
C VAL A 54 3.56 -14.59 4.21
N LEU A 55 2.44 -14.92 4.84
CA LEU A 55 2.28 -14.87 6.28
C LEU A 55 2.49 -16.26 6.88
N GLY A 56 3.29 -16.33 7.95
CA GLY A 56 3.45 -17.54 8.75
C GLY A 56 2.44 -17.61 9.89
N GLU A 57 2.75 -18.40 10.91
CA GLU A 57 2.02 -18.38 12.19
C GLU A 57 2.05 -16.99 12.82
N ILE A 58 1.06 -16.69 13.67
CA ILE A 58 0.99 -15.41 14.38
C ILE A 58 2.15 -15.33 15.38
N ASP A 59 3.00 -14.33 15.22
CA ASP A 59 4.14 -14.09 16.10
C ASP A 59 3.73 -13.25 17.32
N PRO A 60 3.75 -13.79 18.56
CA PRO A 60 3.31 -13.08 19.75
C PRO A 60 4.15 -11.84 20.08
N VAL A 61 5.44 -11.82 19.69
CA VAL A 61 6.31 -10.66 19.91
C VAL A 61 5.86 -9.50 19.02
N LYS A 62 5.57 -9.79 17.76
CA LYS A 62 5.05 -8.80 16.80
C LYS A 62 3.64 -8.35 17.16
N VAL A 63 2.79 -9.25 17.67
CA VAL A 63 1.46 -8.89 18.19
C VAL A 63 1.59 -7.84 19.30
N ALA A 64 2.47 -8.05 20.28
CA ALA A 64 2.64 -7.11 21.39
C ALA A 64 3.17 -5.74 20.92
N ALA A 65 4.13 -5.73 19.98
CA ALA A 65 4.63 -4.50 19.37
C ALA A 65 3.53 -3.77 18.56
N GLY A 66 2.76 -4.53 17.78
CA GLY A 66 1.64 -4.06 16.98
C GLY A 66 0.51 -3.48 17.82
N GLU A 67 0.18 -4.12 18.93
CA GLU A 67 -0.82 -3.64 19.88
C GLU A 67 -0.43 -2.29 20.46
N LYS A 68 0.83 -2.12 20.89
CA LYS A 68 1.33 -0.85 21.40
C LYS A 68 1.23 0.26 20.35
N THR A 69 1.61 -0.04 19.11
CA THR A 69 1.52 0.89 17.99
C THR A 69 0.07 1.23 17.66
N TYR A 70 -0.82 0.23 17.58
CA TYR A 70 -2.24 0.40 17.33
C TYR A 70 -2.90 1.27 18.39
N ASN A 71 -2.63 1.00 19.67
CA ASN A 71 -3.19 1.77 20.78
C ASN A 71 -2.73 3.24 20.77
N SER A 72 -1.50 3.50 20.32
CA SER A 72 -0.95 4.85 20.27
C SER A 72 -1.42 5.65 19.06
N LEU A 73 -1.54 4.99 17.89
CA LEU A 73 -1.69 5.69 16.60
C LEU A 73 -3.04 5.42 15.90
N CYS A 74 -3.68 4.27 16.15
CA CYS A 74 -4.88 3.85 15.43
C CYS A 74 -6.15 3.95 16.30
N ALA A 75 -6.06 3.58 17.57
CA ALA A 75 -7.16 3.58 18.54
C ALA A 75 -7.83 4.95 18.79
N PRO A 76 -7.18 6.11 18.56
CA PRO A 76 -7.86 7.40 18.58
C PRO A 76 -8.98 7.52 17.53
N CYS A 77 -8.83 6.85 16.39
CA CYS A 77 -9.79 6.93 15.27
C CYS A 77 -10.59 5.63 15.07
N HIS A 78 -10.08 4.49 15.52
CA HIS A 78 -10.68 3.18 15.31
C HIS A 78 -11.01 2.46 16.61
N LYS A 79 -12.15 1.78 16.64
CA LYS A 79 -12.43 0.71 17.62
C LYS A 79 -12.35 -0.64 16.93
N LEU A 80 -12.17 -1.70 17.72
CA LEU A 80 -12.12 -3.05 17.16
C LEU A 80 -13.49 -3.45 16.61
N ASP A 81 -14.54 -3.23 17.40
CA ASP A 81 -15.86 -3.80 17.15
C ASP A 81 -16.91 -2.78 16.73
N LYS A 82 -16.59 -1.49 16.81
CA LYS A 82 -17.56 -0.42 16.59
C LYS A 82 -17.02 0.63 15.64
N ARG A 83 -17.93 1.30 14.96
CA ARG A 83 -17.63 2.54 14.27
C ARG A 83 -17.20 3.63 15.26
N LEU A 84 -16.21 4.43 14.87
CA LEU A 84 -15.85 5.69 15.52
C LEU A 84 -15.68 6.78 14.44
N VAL A 85 -14.48 7.35 14.33
CA VAL A 85 -14.09 8.24 13.24
C VAL A 85 -13.85 7.41 11.98
N GLY A 86 -13.19 6.25 12.14
CA GLY A 86 -13.01 5.24 11.10
C GLY A 86 -13.80 3.96 11.35
N PRO A 87 -13.69 2.98 10.45
CA PRO A 87 -14.33 1.66 10.55
C PRO A 87 -13.87 0.83 11.75
N ALA A 88 -14.72 -0.14 12.10
CA ALA A 88 -14.38 -1.23 13.02
C ALA A 88 -13.26 -2.10 12.41
N GLN A 89 -12.22 -2.39 13.21
CA GLN A 89 -10.98 -3.00 12.71
C GLN A 89 -10.83 -4.50 12.94
N ARG A 90 -11.65 -5.14 13.80
CA ARG A 90 -11.44 -6.54 14.22
C ARG A 90 -11.26 -7.49 13.05
N TYR A 91 -12.13 -7.41 12.06
CA TYR A 91 -12.15 -8.32 10.91
C TYR A 91 -11.57 -7.69 9.64
N THR A 92 -10.64 -6.74 9.77
CA THR A 92 -10.02 -6.11 8.60
C THR A 92 -9.23 -7.10 7.76
N VAL A 93 -8.52 -8.04 8.39
CA VAL A 93 -7.75 -9.10 7.72
C VAL A 93 -8.61 -10.12 6.98
N ASP A 94 -9.90 -10.22 7.32
CA ASP A 94 -10.84 -11.11 6.60
C ASP A 94 -11.38 -10.44 5.33
N ARG A 95 -11.28 -9.11 5.24
CA ARG A 95 -11.90 -8.30 4.18
C ARG A 95 -10.89 -7.80 3.15
N ARG A 96 -9.60 -7.76 3.50
CA ARG A 96 -8.54 -7.12 2.73
C ARG A 96 -7.27 -7.96 2.78
N THR A 97 -6.50 -7.91 1.69
CA THR A 97 -5.21 -8.58 1.64
C THR A 97 -4.22 -7.93 2.61
N PRO A 98 -3.20 -8.66 3.09
CA PRO A 98 -2.11 -8.11 3.90
C PRO A 98 -1.49 -6.85 3.28
N GLU A 99 -1.26 -6.90 1.97
CA GLU A 99 -0.65 -5.83 1.19
C GLU A 99 -1.54 -4.59 1.18
N TYR A 100 -2.87 -4.77 0.99
CA TYR A 100 -3.82 -3.66 1.05
C TYR A 100 -3.79 -2.97 2.42
N ILE A 101 -3.75 -3.75 3.49
CA ILE A 101 -3.72 -3.21 4.86
C ILE A 101 -2.44 -2.41 5.08
N LEU A 102 -1.29 -2.96 4.68
CA LEU A 102 0.00 -2.27 4.81
C LEU A 102 0.05 -1.00 3.95
N ASN A 103 -0.40 -1.07 2.70
CA ASN A 103 -0.46 0.10 1.82
C ASN A 103 -1.44 1.16 2.33
N MET A 104 -2.57 0.79 2.93
CA MET A 104 -3.48 1.75 3.58
C MET A 104 -2.83 2.41 4.80
N ILE A 105 -2.10 1.66 5.63
CA ILE A 105 -1.40 2.20 6.81
C ILE A 105 -0.29 3.18 6.39
N MET A 106 0.47 2.83 5.36
CA MET A 106 1.68 3.57 4.95
C MET A 106 1.41 4.68 3.92
N ASN A 107 0.31 4.60 3.17
CA ASN A 107 -0.03 5.54 2.10
C ASN A 107 -1.54 5.91 2.07
N PRO A 108 -2.15 6.32 3.20
CA PRO A 108 -3.60 6.54 3.28
C PRO A 108 -4.08 7.69 2.38
N ASP A 109 -3.23 8.72 2.18
CA ASP A 109 -3.59 9.90 1.37
C ASP A 109 -3.84 9.53 -0.10
N GLU A 110 -2.95 8.74 -0.71
CA GLU A 110 -3.13 8.32 -2.09
C GLU A 110 -4.22 7.26 -2.22
N MET A 111 -4.29 6.34 -1.24
CA MET A 111 -5.35 5.33 -1.18
C MET A 111 -6.74 5.97 -1.18
N THR A 112 -6.97 6.98 -0.33
CA THR A 112 -8.27 7.67 -0.26
C THR A 112 -8.55 8.57 -1.46
N LYS A 113 -7.52 9.07 -2.15
CA LYS A 113 -7.66 9.92 -3.34
C LYS A 113 -7.83 9.15 -4.65
N LYS A 114 -7.25 7.94 -4.76
CA LYS A 114 -7.16 7.22 -6.04
C LYS A 114 -7.81 5.83 -6.00
N HIS A 115 -7.61 5.05 -4.94
CA HIS A 115 -8.14 3.69 -4.87
C HIS A 115 -9.67 3.71 -4.69
N PRO A 116 -10.46 2.96 -5.48
CA PRO A 116 -11.93 2.96 -5.42
C PRO A 116 -12.47 2.73 -4.01
N THR A 117 -12.02 1.67 -3.34
CA THR A 117 -12.39 1.38 -1.95
C THR A 117 -11.94 2.47 -0.97
N GLY A 118 -10.79 3.10 -1.18
CA GLY A 118 -10.31 4.19 -0.33
C GLY A 118 -11.21 5.42 -0.45
N LYS A 119 -11.67 5.75 -1.66
CA LYS A 119 -12.64 6.82 -1.93
C LYS A 119 -13.98 6.53 -1.27
N GLU A 120 -14.47 5.29 -1.37
CA GLU A 120 -15.73 4.86 -0.73
C GLU A 120 -15.64 4.96 0.80
N LEU A 121 -14.53 4.52 1.39
CA LEU A 121 -14.28 4.67 2.83
C LEU A 121 -14.28 6.15 3.23
N LEU A 122 -13.60 7.02 2.46
CA LEU A 122 -13.61 8.45 2.74
C LEU A 122 -15.02 9.06 2.62
N ALA A 123 -15.82 8.63 1.65
CA ALA A 123 -17.19 9.09 1.48
C ALA A 123 -18.11 8.62 2.64
N GLU A 124 -17.88 7.43 3.18
CA GLU A 124 -18.65 6.89 4.31
C GLU A 124 -18.26 7.50 5.66
N TYR A 125 -16.96 7.75 5.87
CA TYR A 125 -16.42 8.16 7.17
C TYR A 125 -16.10 9.66 7.27
N LEU A 126 -16.04 10.37 6.14
CA LEU A 126 -15.86 11.83 5.98
C LEU A 126 -14.56 12.43 6.52
N ALA A 127 -13.82 11.70 7.36
CA ALA A 127 -12.50 12.08 7.86
C ALA A 127 -11.40 11.31 7.10
N PRO A 128 -10.41 11.99 6.50
CA PRO A 128 -9.28 11.32 5.90
C PRO A 128 -8.40 10.68 6.98
N MET A 129 -7.90 9.46 6.71
CA MET A 129 -6.87 8.85 7.54
C MET A 129 -5.55 9.56 7.28
N THR A 130 -4.93 10.10 8.32
CA THR A 130 -3.64 10.78 8.22
C THR A 130 -2.49 9.78 8.07
N ASN A 131 -1.46 10.15 7.31
CA ASN A 131 -0.24 9.35 7.26
C ASN A 131 0.57 9.51 8.56
N MET A 132 0.67 8.44 9.34
CA MET A 132 1.42 8.40 10.59
C MET A 132 2.91 8.06 10.38
N ASN A 133 3.34 7.93 9.12
CA ASN A 133 4.72 7.65 8.69
C ASN A 133 5.34 6.40 9.32
N LEU A 134 4.53 5.33 9.47
CA LEU A 134 5.04 4.03 9.93
C LEU A 134 6.00 3.45 8.90
N THR A 135 7.07 2.82 9.38
CA THR A 135 7.91 1.96 8.54
C THR A 135 7.14 0.69 8.16
N LEU A 136 7.63 -0.04 7.15
CA LEU A 136 7.04 -1.31 6.75
C LEU A 136 7.02 -2.33 7.91
N ASP A 137 8.06 -2.35 8.74
CA ASP A 137 8.13 -3.27 9.87
C ASP A 137 7.10 -2.92 10.96
N GLN A 138 6.95 -1.64 11.29
CA GLN A 138 5.90 -1.18 12.22
C GLN A 138 4.50 -1.48 11.68
N ALA A 139 4.28 -1.29 10.37
CA ALA A 139 3.01 -1.62 9.74
C ALA A 139 2.74 -3.13 9.77
N LYS A 140 3.77 -3.97 9.59
CA LYS A 140 3.68 -5.44 9.73
C LYS A 140 3.38 -5.88 11.16
N GLU A 141 3.94 -5.22 12.16
CA GLU A 141 3.59 -5.46 13.57
C GLU A 141 2.11 -5.15 13.82
N VAL A 142 1.62 -4.00 13.33
CA VAL A 142 0.18 -3.65 13.42
C VAL A 142 -0.69 -4.68 12.69
N LEU A 143 -0.29 -5.12 11.49
CA LEU A 143 -0.98 -6.19 10.78
C LEU A 143 -1.04 -7.48 11.62
N GLU A 144 0.04 -7.85 12.31
CA GLU A 144 0.06 -9.03 13.17
C GLU A 144 -0.90 -8.93 14.35
N TYR A 145 -0.99 -7.74 14.95
CA TYR A 145 -2.02 -7.45 15.95
C TYR A 145 -3.45 -7.55 15.37
N LEU A 146 -3.68 -7.01 14.17
CA LEU A 146 -4.99 -7.15 13.49
C LEU A 146 -5.35 -8.61 13.21
N ARG A 147 -4.36 -9.45 12.86
CA ARG A 147 -4.56 -10.91 12.70
C ARG A 147 -4.94 -11.59 14.01
N SER A 148 -4.30 -11.22 15.12
CA SER A 148 -4.57 -11.84 16.42
C SER A 148 -5.96 -11.50 16.95
N ILE A 149 -6.40 -10.24 16.83
CA ILE A 149 -7.76 -9.83 17.27
C ILE A 149 -8.87 -10.41 16.39
N ALA A 150 -8.58 -10.68 15.11
CA ALA A 150 -9.53 -11.34 14.21
C ALA A 150 -9.71 -12.80 14.63
N LYS A 151 -8.61 -13.52 14.86
CA LYS A 151 -8.60 -14.90 15.39
C LYS A 151 -9.37 -14.97 16.71
N GLU A 152 -9.06 -14.08 17.64
CA GLU A 152 -9.78 -13.97 18.92
C GLU A 152 -11.28 -13.72 18.70
N GLY A 153 -11.63 -12.85 17.74
CA GLY A 153 -13.01 -12.55 17.36
C GLY A 153 -13.79 -13.78 16.91
N HIS A 154 -13.20 -14.57 16.02
CA HIS A 154 -13.77 -15.82 15.53
C HIS A 154 -13.94 -16.83 16.67
N GLU A 155 -12.92 -17.00 17.52
CA GLU A 155 -12.98 -17.92 18.67
C GLU A 155 -14.07 -17.54 19.68
N LYS A 156 -14.30 -16.24 19.87
CA LYS A 156 -15.25 -15.70 20.85
C LYS A 156 -16.61 -15.33 20.24
N ASN A 157 -16.83 -15.57 18.95
CA ASN A 157 -18.04 -15.18 18.22
C ASN A 157 -18.39 -13.68 18.39
N ILE A 158 -17.39 -12.80 18.35
CA ILE A 158 -17.60 -11.35 18.49
C ILE A 158 -18.19 -10.81 17.19
N VAL A 159 -19.20 -9.95 17.27
CA VAL A 159 -19.75 -9.26 16.09
C VAL A 159 -19.25 -7.82 16.08
N ALA A 160 -18.67 -7.40 14.95
CA ALA A 160 -18.23 -6.02 14.72
C ALA A 160 -19.21 -5.27 13.80
N ASP A 161 -19.30 -3.95 13.97
CA ASP A 161 -20.07 -3.08 13.11
C ASP A 161 -19.65 -3.23 11.63
N PRO A 162 -20.59 -3.13 10.69
CA PRO A 162 -20.27 -3.15 9.27
C PRO A 162 -19.40 -1.95 8.88
N VAL A 163 -18.55 -2.12 7.86
CA VAL A 163 -17.72 -1.04 7.30
C VAL A 163 -18.57 0.02 6.61
N PHE A 164 -19.62 -0.41 5.91
CA PHE A 164 -20.52 0.51 5.21
C PHE A 164 -21.89 0.40 5.83
N LYS A 165 -22.58 1.54 6.03
CA LYS A 165 -23.91 1.57 6.67
C LYS A 165 -24.93 0.66 5.97
N ASN A 166 -24.77 0.48 4.67
CA ASN A 166 -25.66 -0.31 3.81
C ASN A 166 -25.04 -1.64 3.36
N ALA A 167 -23.98 -2.13 4.01
CA ALA A 167 -23.50 -3.48 3.74
C ALA A 167 -24.63 -4.46 4.08
N LYS A 168 -25.25 -5.06 3.05
CA LYS A 168 -26.28 -6.08 3.24
C LYS A 168 -25.69 -7.18 4.12
N LYS A 169 -26.39 -7.49 5.22
CA LYS A 169 -26.10 -8.67 6.04
C LYS A 169 -26.38 -9.94 5.22
#